data_AF-A0A661ZDD5-F1
#
_entry.id   AF-A0A661ZDD5-F1
#
_cell.length_a   1.000
_cell.length_b   1.000
_cell.length_c   1.000
_cell.angle_alpha   90.00
_cell.angle_beta   90.00
_cell.angle_gamma   90.00
#
_symmetry.space_group_name_H-M   'P 1'
#
loop_
_entity.id
_entity.type
_entity.pdbx_description
1 polymer ?
#
loop_
_entity_poly.entity_id
_entity_poly.type
_entity_poly.pdbx_seq_one_letter_code
_entity_poly.pdbx_strand_id
1 'polypeptide(L)'
;FYVMESDSKEKMEEFAAGAFHIIRELQNGAEPMINMLSYFKEGWKVFLFPRDKHRPWQYFEEGEKNILLSPASVDMGGTLIIPLEKDFLKISREDIKDIFSQITFSAEHFGRMNEYLKHN
;
A
#
# COMPACT_ATOMS: atom_id res chain seq x y z
N PHE A 1 1.78 6.41 3.12
CA PHE A 1 2.91 5.86 2.34
C PHE A 1 4.21 6.38 2.94
N TYR A 2 5.31 5.66 2.75
CA TYR A 2 6.66 6.13 3.06
C TYR A 2 7.40 6.41 1.76
N VAL A 3 8.36 7.33 1.75
CA VAL A 3 9.14 7.67 0.56
C VAL A 3 10.63 7.66 0.87
N MET A 4 11.41 7.00 0.02
CA MET A 4 12.87 7.00 0.07
C MET A 4 13.41 7.55 -1.25
N GLU A 5 14.39 8.46 -1.15
CA GLU A 5 15.08 9.06 -2.29
C GLU A 5 16.60 8.86 -2.14
N SER A 6 17.25 8.30 -3.16
CA SER A 6 18.70 8.04 -3.17
C SER A 6 19.17 7.65 -4.58
N ASP A 7 20.39 8.01 -4.94
CA ASP A 7 21.11 7.50 -6.10
C ASP A 7 22.01 6.31 -5.76
N SER A 8 22.35 6.12 -4.48
CA SER A 8 23.07 4.95 -3.97
C SER A 8 22.16 3.73 -3.89
N LYS A 9 22.61 2.66 -4.54
CA LYS A 9 22.00 1.33 -4.48
C LYS A 9 22.03 0.78 -3.06
N GLU A 10 23.17 0.91 -2.38
CA GLU A 10 23.38 0.38 -1.03
C GLU A 10 22.36 0.96 -0.05
N LYS A 11 22.17 2.29 -0.06
CA LYS A 11 21.16 2.96 0.78
C LYS A 11 19.73 2.51 0.47
N MET A 12 19.43 2.22 -0.80
CA MET A 12 18.11 1.70 -1.18
C MET A 12 17.90 0.26 -0.72
N GLU A 13 18.94 -0.58 -0.79
CA GLU A 13 18.91 -1.96 -0.28
C GLU A 13 18.78 -2.00 1.24
N GLU A 14 19.51 -1.15 1.97
CA GLU A 14 19.40 -0.99 3.43
C GLU A 14 17.98 -0.55 3.83
N PHE A 15 17.43 0.47 3.17
CA PHE A 15 16.06 0.91 3.37
C PHE A 15 15.04 -0.21 3.11
N ALA A 16 15.16 -0.91 1.97
CA ALA A 16 14.24 -1.99 1.62
C ALA A 16 14.30 -3.14 2.63
N ALA A 17 15.51 -3.55 3.04
CA ALA A 17 15.70 -4.59 4.05
C ALA A 17 15.07 -4.19 5.40
N GLY A 18 15.31 -2.95 5.85
CA GLY A 18 14.71 -2.42 7.08
C GLY A 18 13.19 -2.37 7.01
N ALA A 19 12.63 -1.87 5.90
CA ALA A 19 11.18 -1.80 5.69
C ALA A 19 10.54 -3.20 5.67
N PHE A 20 11.13 -4.15 4.94
CA PHE A 20 10.63 -5.53 4.88
C PHE A 20 10.70 -6.22 6.24
N HIS A 21 11.77 -5.98 7.00
CA HIS A 21 11.91 -6.53 8.35
C HIS A 21 10.82 -6.00 9.29
N ILE A 22 10.65 -4.67 9.42
CA ILE A 22 9.67 -4.13 10.37
C ILE A 22 8.22 -4.46 9.96
N ILE A 23 7.91 -4.46 8.66
CA ILE A 23 6.57 -4.85 8.17
C ILE A 23 6.31 -6.31 8.49
N ARG A 24 7.30 -7.19 8.31
CA ARG A 24 7.19 -8.61 8.70
C ARG A 24 6.89 -8.77 10.19
N GLU A 25 7.61 -8.07 11.05
CA GLU A 25 7.40 -8.13 12.51
C GLU A 25 6.01 -7.64 12.91
N LEU A 26 5.54 -6.53 12.32
CA LEU A 26 4.19 -6.02 12.53
C LEU A 26 3.09 -6.96 12.00
N GLN A 27 3.45 -7.88 11.11
CA GLN A 27 2.56 -8.88 10.51
C GLN A 27 2.79 -10.28 11.08
N ASN A 28 3.29 -10.39 12.31
CA ASN A 28 3.49 -11.65 13.03
C ASN A 28 4.37 -12.65 12.26
N GLY A 29 5.39 -12.14 11.56
CA GLY A 29 6.36 -12.96 10.84
C GLY A 29 5.92 -13.43 9.45
N ALA A 30 4.71 -13.11 9.01
CA ALA A 30 4.19 -13.40 7.67
C ALA A 30 4.98 -12.66 6.56
N GLU A 31 4.82 -13.09 5.31
CA GLU A 31 5.41 -12.38 4.17
C GLU A 31 4.89 -10.93 4.12
N PRO A 32 5.79 -9.92 4.11
CA PRO A 32 5.42 -8.51 4.09
C PRO A 32 4.50 -8.14 2.94
N MET A 33 3.33 -7.61 3.28
CA MET A 33 2.38 -7.15 2.26
C MET A 33 2.64 -5.69 1.88
N ILE A 34 3.21 -5.49 0.70
CA ILE A 34 3.69 -4.17 0.28
C ILE A 34 3.31 -3.92 -1.18
N ASN A 35 2.75 -2.74 -1.45
CA ASN A 35 2.74 -2.17 -2.79
C ASN A 35 3.90 -1.17 -2.89
N MET A 36 4.60 -1.14 -4.02
CA MET A 36 5.66 -0.17 -4.30
C MET A 36 5.45 0.53 -5.64
N LEU A 37 5.76 1.82 -5.69
CA LEU A 37 5.94 2.58 -6.92
C LEU A 37 7.33 3.18 -6.91
N SER A 38 8.04 3.08 -8.02
CA SER A 38 9.34 3.72 -8.17
C SER A 38 9.44 4.49 -9.47
N TYR A 39 10.21 5.57 -9.45
CA TYR A 39 10.61 6.25 -10.68
C TYR A 39 12.04 6.79 -10.53
N PHE A 40 12.69 7.00 -11.67
CA PHE A 40 14.03 7.55 -11.76
C PHE A 40 14.01 8.86 -12.54
N LYS A 41 14.63 9.91 -11.97
CA LYS A 41 14.85 11.19 -12.68
C LYS A 41 16.29 11.68 -12.51
N GLU A 42 16.62 12.21 -11.34
CA GLU A 42 17.97 12.63 -10.93
C GLU A 42 18.51 11.73 -9.80
N GLY A 43 17.87 10.57 -9.63
CA GLY A 43 17.99 9.66 -8.50
C GLY A 43 16.74 8.78 -8.44
N TRP A 44 16.80 7.71 -7.66
CA TRP A 44 15.65 6.85 -7.42
C TRP A 44 14.73 7.48 -6.38
N LYS A 45 13.43 7.44 -6.64
CA LYS A 45 12.38 7.68 -5.66
C LYS A 45 11.50 6.46 -5.56
N VAL A 46 11.36 5.92 -4.35
CA VAL A 46 10.54 4.73 -4.06
C VAL A 46 9.46 5.10 -3.05
N PHE A 47 8.21 4.92 -3.44
CA PHE A 47 7.05 5.02 -2.58
C PHE A 47 6.67 3.62 -2.10
N LEU A 48 6.61 3.46 -0.78
CA LEU A 48 6.25 2.23 -0.13
C LEU A 48 4.87 2.38 0.53
N PHE A 49 3.96 1.48 0.16
CA PHE A 49 2.60 1.43 0.68
C PHE A 49 2.42 0.10 1.42
N PRO A 50 2.67 0.08 2.75
CA PRO A 50 2.48 -1.12 3.54
C PRO A 50 0.99 -1.41 3.71
N ARG A 51 0.61 -2.69 3.68
CA ARG A 51 -0.79 -3.13 3.60
C ARG A 51 -1.13 -4.07 4.74
N ASP A 52 -2.28 -3.87 5.39
CA ASP A 52 -2.78 -4.80 6.42
C ASP A 52 -3.59 -5.96 5.81
N LYS A 53 -4.17 -5.78 4.62
CA LYS A 53 -4.97 -6.82 3.93
C LYS A 53 -4.70 -6.87 2.43
N HIS A 54 -4.89 -8.07 1.85
CA HIS A 54 -4.75 -8.29 0.41
C HIS A 54 -5.90 -7.68 -0.40
N ARG A 55 -7.14 -7.75 0.11
CA ARG A 55 -8.34 -7.28 -0.57
C ARG A 55 -9.34 -6.74 0.45
N PRO A 56 -10.11 -5.70 0.10
CA PRO A 56 -11.22 -5.22 0.93
C PRO A 56 -12.39 -6.21 0.89
N TRP A 57 -13.34 -6.12 1.83
CA TRP A 57 -14.48 -7.05 1.90
C TRP A 57 -15.37 -6.96 0.65
N GLN A 58 -15.55 -5.77 0.07
CA GLN A 58 -16.34 -5.52 -1.14
C GLN A 58 -15.92 -6.39 -2.34
N TYR A 59 -14.64 -6.77 -2.40
CA TYR A 59 -14.11 -7.63 -3.45
C TYR A 59 -14.77 -9.02 -3.44
N PHE A 60 -15.13 -9.51 -2.25
CA PHE A 60 -15.65 -10.86 -2.04
C PHE A 60 -17.18 -10.90 -1.93
N GLU A 61 -17.85 -9.75 -1.87
CA GLU A 61 -19.30 -9.70 -1.83
C GLU A 61 -19.93 -10.17 -3.14
N GLU A 62 -21.22 -10.47 -3.07
CA GLU A 62 -22.05 -10.81 -4.22
C GLU A 62 -23.11 -9.73 -4.47
N GLY A 63 -23.65 -9.70 -5.69
CA GLY A 63 -24.73 -8.78 -6.08
C GLY A 63 -24.33 -7.30 -5.99
N GLU A 64 -25.24 -6.48 -5.45
CA GLU A 64 -25.11 -5.01 -5.47
C GLU A 64 -23.96 -4.49 -4.59
N LYS A 65 -23.56 -5.22 -3.55
CA LYS A 65 -22.46 -4.82 -2.65
C LYS A 65 -21.07 -5.11 -3.23
N ASN A 66 -20.99 -5.99 -4.23
CA ASN A 66 -19.73 -6.34 -4.88
C ASN A 66 -19.12 -5.13 -5.59
N ILE A 67 -17.87 -4.83 -5.31
CA ILE A 67 -17.05 -3.90 -6.10
C ILE A 67 -15.76 -4.63 -6.47
N LEU A 68 -15.52 -4.83 -7.78
CA LEU A 68 -14.29 -5.45 -8.28
C LEU A 68 -13.12 -4.45 -8.24
N LEU A 69 -12.72 -4.08 -7.02
CA LEU A 69 -11.58 -3.18 -6.76
C LEU A 69 -10.72 -3.76 -5.63
N SER A 70 -9.45 -4.00 -5.95
CA SER A 70 -8.41 -4.39 -4.99
C SER A 70 -7.18 -3.52 -5.23
N PRO A 71 -7.05 -2.38 -4.53
CA PRO A 71 -6.01 -1.41 -4.84
C PRO A 71 -4.59 -2.00 -4.81
N ALA A 72 -3.89 -1.87 -5.93
CA ALA A 72 -2.49 -2.22 -6.12
C ALA A 72 -1.62 -0.96 -6.16
N SER A 73 -0.36 -1.06 -6.58
CA SER A 73 0.58 0.07 -6.59
C SER A 73 0.06 1.30 -7.34
N VAL A 74 -0.55 1.13 -8.52
CA VAL A 74 -1.04 2.26 -9.33
C VAL A 74 -2.25 2.94 -8.69
N ASP A 75 -3.18 2.15 -8.13
CA ASP A 75 -4.34 2.67 -7.40
C ASP A 75 -3.93 3.46 -6.16
N MET A 76 -2.94 2.93 -5.42
CA MET A 76 -2.32 3.63 -4.28
C MET A 76 -1.62 4.93 -4.69
N GLY A 77 -1.18 5.03 -5.95
CA GLY A 77 -0.60 6.23 -6.55
C GLY A 77 -1.61 7.28 -6.99
N GLY A 78 -2.92 7.01 -6.86
CA GLY A 78 -3.99 7.98 -7.15
C GLY A 78 -4.77 7.74 -8.44
N THR A 79 -4.51 6.63 -9.15
CA THR A 79 -5.26 6.27 -10.37
C THR A 79 -6.04 4.97 -10.13
N LEU A 80 -7.34 5.08 -9.85
CA LEU A 80 -8.20 3.92 -9.59
C LEU A 80 -8.59 3.23 -10.90
N ILE A 81 -8.21 1.97 -11.04
CA ILE A 81 -8.57 1.13 -12.19
C ILE A 81 -9.82 0.33 -11.84
N ILE A 82 -10.97 0.73 -12.39
CA ILE A 82 -12.27 0.11 -12.12
C ILE A 82 -12.83 -0.43 -13.45
N PRO A 83 -12.56 -1.70 -13.78
CA PRO A 83 -12.79 -2.22 -15.14
C PRO A 83 -14.25 -2.54 -15.45
N LEU A 84 -15.09 -2.74 -14.43
CA LEU A 84 -16.50 -3.04 -14.62
C LEU A 84 -17.31 -1.74 -14.61
N GLU A 85 -18.07 -1.51 -15.68
CA GLU A 85 -18.94 -0.33 -15.82
C GLU A 85 -19.88 -0.17 -14.61
N LYS A 86 -20.48 -1.28 -14.13
CA LYS A 86 -21.36 -1.27 -12.94
C LYS A 86 -20.67 -0.67 -11.71
N ASP A 87 -19.38 -0.98 -11.53
CA ASP A 87 -18.62 -0.57 -10.36
C ASP A 87 -18.10 0.86 -10.54
N PHE A 88 -17.65 1.19 -11.74
CA PHE A 88 -17.21 2.54 -12.10
C PHE A 88 -18.33 3.57 -11.91
N LEU A 89 -19.55 3.24 -12.30
CA LEU A 89 -20.70 4.15 -12.19
C LEU A 89 -21.23 4.27 -10.76
N LYS A 90 -21.17 3.20 -9.96
CA LYS A 90 -21.79 3.20 -8.62
C LYS A 90 -20.86 3.58 -7.48
N ILE A 91 -19.54 3.42 -7.64
CA ILE A 91 -18.59 3.61 -6.55
C ILE A 91 -18.70 5.03 -5.98
N SER A 92 -18.83 5.13 -4.67
CA SER A 92 -18.90 6.41 -3.97
C SER A 92 -17.55 6.79 -3.35
N ARG A 93 -17.46 8.05 -2.89
CA ARG A 93 -16.31 8.51 -2.08
C ARG A 93 -16.18 7.69 -0.80
N GLU A 94 -17.30 7.33 -0.20
CA GLU A 94 -17.39 6.55 1.02
C GLU A 94 -16.87 5.13 0.81
N ASP A 95 -17.21 4.50 -0.31
CA ASP A 95 -16.67 3.19 -0.70
C ASP A 95 -15.16 3.24 -0.88
N ILE A 96 -14.65 4.26 -1.58
CA ILE A 96 -13.19 4.43 -1.77
C ILE A 96 -12.50 4.59 -0.42
N LYS A 97 -13.02 5.46 0.46
CA LYS A 97 -12.44 5.66 1.79
C LYS A 97 -12.45 4.37 2.61
N ASP A 98 -13.55 3.62 2.58
CA ASP A 98 -13.68 2.36 3.30
C ASP A 98 -12.68 1.32 2.75
N ILE A 99 -12.67 1.08 1.43
CA ILE A 99 -11.75 0.15 0.75
C ILE A 99 -10.29 0.43 1.12
N PHE A 100 -9.86 1.69 1.04
CA PHE A 100 -8.48 2.05 1.37
C PHE A 100 -8.18 1.86 2.86
N SER A 101 -9.10 2.24 3.75
CA SER A 101 -8.90 2.10 5.19
C SER A 101 -8.75 0.65 5.64
N GLN A 102 -9.35 -0.30 4.92
CA GLN A 102 -9.24 -1.72 5.23
C GLN A 102 -7.91 -2.34 4.82
N ILE A 103 -7.27 -1.82 3.77
CA ILE A 103 -6.07 -2.43 3.18
C ILE A 103 -4.79 -1.74 3.59
N THR A 104 -4.82 -0.46 3.96
CA THR A 104 -3.64 0.29 4.39
C THR A 104 -3.30 -0.05 5.83
N PHE A 105 -2.03 0.09 6.20
CA PHE A 105 -1.63 0.05 7.61
C PHE A 105 -2.50 0.95 8.49
N SER A 106 -2.88 0.41 9.65
CA SER A 106 -3.41 1.18 10.76
C SER A 106 -2.46 2.32 11.16
N ALA A 107 -3.00 3.35 11.81
CA ALA A 107 -2.19 4.46 12.31
C ALA A 107 -1.09 3.98 13.28
N GLU A 108 -1.37 2.94 14.07
CA GLU A 108 -0.41 2.34 15.00
C GLU A 108 0.73 1.62 14.26
N HIS A 109 0.40 0.72 13.32
CA HIS A 109 1.42 0.01 12.53
C HIS A 109 2.29 1.00 11.74
N PHE A 110 1.67 2.01 11.13
CA PHE A 110 2.40 3.03 10.39
C PHE A 110 3.29 3.89 11.31
N GLY A 111 2.82 4.21 12.52
CA GLY A 111 3.61 4.90 13.54
C GLY A 111 4.88 4.12 13.92
N ARG A 112 4.72 2.84 14.29
CA ARG A 112 5.83 1.96 14.66
C ARG A 112 6.84 1.75 13.52
N MET A 113 6.34 1.60 12.29
CA MET A 113 7.20 1.50 11.10
C MET A 113 8.04 2.78 10.90
N ASN A 114 7.43 3.96 11.05
CA ASN A 114 8.13 5.23 10.89
C ASN A 114 9.20 5.45 11.97
N GLU A 115 8.91 5.06 13.21
CA GLU A 115 9.90 5.15 14.30
C GLU A 115 11.09 4.25 14.03
N TYR A 116 10.85 3.00 13.61
CA TYR A 116 11.91 2.06 13.26
C TYR A 116 12.83 2.58 12.14
N LEU A 117 12.24 3.06 11.03
CA LEU A 117 12.97 3.52 9.84
C LEU A 117 13.67 4.87 10.00
N LYS A 118 13.41 5.62 11.08
CA LYS A 118 14.13 6.87 11.41
C LYS A 118 15.39 6.61 12.22
N HIS A 119 15.46 5.48 12.91
CA HIS A 119 16.53 5.15 13.85
C HIS A 119 17.44 4.02 13.37
N ASN A 120 17.12 3.42 12.22
CA ASN A 120 17.90 2.41 11.51
C ASN A 120 17.98 2.80 10.04
#